data_AF-A0A1H4HL69-F1
#
_entry.id   AF-A0A1H4HL69-F1
#
_cell.length_a   1.000
_cell.length_b   1.000
_cell.length_c   1.000
_cell.angle_alpha   90.00
_cell.angle_beta   90.00
_cell.angle_gamma   90.00
#
_symmetry.space_group_name_H-M   'P 1'
#
loop_
_entity.id
_entity.type
_entity.pdbx_description
1 polymer ?
#
loop_
_entity_poly.entity_id
_entity_poly.type
_entity_poly.pdbx_seq_one_letter_code
_entity_poly.pdbx_strand_id
1 'polypeptide(L)'
;MAASSVVSFGRLLPLLRPSPFGDKEMIQKLMAFSGGLTGRITTLLAQAAELAFREKIESISLELLERAAGAGVFKLPVEEEPDEANA
;
A
#
# COMPACT_ATOMS: atom_id res chain seq x y z
N MET A 1 -2.86 -1.41 19.85
CA MET A 1 -3.64 -2.40 19.09
C MET A 1 -3.77 -2.00 17.60
N ALA A 2 -2.70 -1.48 16.97
CA ALA A 2 -2.74 -0.94 15.60
C ALA A 2 -1.85 -1.72 14.59
N ALA A 3 -1.10 -2.72 15.06
CA ALA A 3 -0.15 -3.48 14.23
C ALA A 3 -0.81 -4.58 13.39
N SER A 4 -2.05 -4.99 13.69
CA SER A 4 -2.70 -6.15 13.05
C SER A 4 -3.25 -5.86 11.64
N SER A 5 -3.65 -4.63 11.34
CA SER A 5 -4.30 -4.29 10.07
C SER A 5 -3.33 -4.27 8.88
N VAL A 6 -2.07 -3.86 9.11
CA VAL A 6 -1.03 -3.76 8.07
C VAL A 6 -0.56 -5.15 7.62
N VAL A 7 -0.45 -6.09 8.55
CA VAL A 7 -0.05 -7.47 8.27
C VAL A 7 -1.05 -8.19 7.36
N SER A 8 -2.36 -7.89 7.50
CA SER A 8 -3.40 -8.46 6.64
C SER A 8 -3.37 -7.90 5.21
N PHE A 9 -2.97 -6.64 5.03
CA PHE A 9 -2.84 -6.03 3.70
C PHE A 9 -1.77 -6.70 2.82
N GLY A 10 -0.64 -7.09 3.42
CA GLY A 10 0.41 -7.82 2.69
C GLY A 10 -0.06 -9.16 2.09
N ARG A 11 -1.13 -9.75 2.63
CA ARG A 11 -1.75 -10.98 2.10
C ARG A 11 -2.78 -10.72 0.99
N LEU A 12 -3.31 -9.49 0.90
CA LEU A 12 -4.36 -9.12 -0.07
C LEU A 12 -3.79 -8.60 -1.38
N LEU A 13 -2.53 -8.17 -1.38
CA LEU A 13 -1.85 -7.80 -2.61
C LEU A 13 -1.45 -9.09 -3.35
N PRO A 14 -1.61 -9.17 -4.69
CA PRO A 14 -1.21 -10.32 -5.50
C PRO A 14 0.33 -10.37 -5.66
N LEU A 15 1.06 -10.23 -4.56
CA LEU A 15 2.50 -10.30 -4.49
C LEU A 15 2.87 -11.68 -3.94
N LEU A 16 3.68 -12.42 -4.72
CA LEU A 16 4.00 -13.82 -4.44
C LEU A 16 4.90 -14.00 -3.21
N ARG A 17 5.58 -12.95 -2.76
CA ARG A 17 6.48 -12.99 -1.60
C ARG A 17 6.02 -12.05 -0.48
N PRO A 18 6.21 -12.46 0.79
CA PRO A 18 5.95 -11.57 1.91
C PRO A 18 6.85 -10.32 1.81
N SER A 19 6.24 -9.15 2.02
CA SER A 19 6.99 -7.90 2.15
C SER A 19 7.56 -7.78 3.57
N PRO A 20 8.74 -7.20 3.77
CA PRO A 20 9.43 -7.16 5.06
C PRO A 20 8.87 -6.09 6.01
N PHE A 21 7.54 -6.09 6.24
CA PHE A 21 6.88 -5.12 7.11
C PHE A 21 7.22 -5.28 8.61
N GLY A 22 7.95 -6.34 8.98
CA GLY A 22 8.53 -6.50 10.32
C GLY A 22 9.83 -5.72 10.53
N ASP A 23 10.46 -5.24 9.45
CA ASP A 23 11.72 -4.50 9.54
C ASP A 23 11.48 -3.10 10.10
N LYS A 24 12.27 -2.74 11.11
CA LYS A 24 12.16 -1.46 11.82
C LYS A 24 12.23 -0.26 10.87
N GLU A 25 13.13 -0.32 9.89
CA GLU A 25 13.32 0.75 8.91
C GLU A 25 12.08 0.92 8.00
N MET A 26 11.52 -0.19 7.54
CA MET A 26 10.28 -0.21 6.75
C MET A 26 9.13 0.43 7.53
N ILE A 27 8.97 0.06 8.80
CA ILE A 27 7.95 0.64 9.69
C ILE A 27 8.18 2.14 9.87
N GLN A 28 9.42 2.57 10.13
CA GLN A 28 9.75 3.97 10.34
C GLN A 28 9.47 4.84 9.11
N LYS A 29 9.86 4.39 7.91
CA LYS A 29 9.59 5.09 6.66
C LYS A 29 8.09 5.16 6.36
N LEU A 30 7.38 4.05 6.55
CA LEU A 30 5.93 3.98 6.36
C LEU A 30 5.19 4.94 7.29
N MET A 31 5.59 5.04 8.56
CA MET A 31 5.05 6.03 9.50
C MET A 31 5.40 7.47 9.09
N ALA A 32 6.64 7.72 8.67
CA ALA A 32 7.09 9.05 8.24
C ALA A 32 6.31 9.57 7.02
N PHE A 33 6.10 8.72 6.00
CA PHE A 33 5.40 9.10 4.78
C PHE A 33 3.88 9.21 4.96
N SER A 34 3.28 8.38 5.83
CA SER A 34 1.84 8.41 6.08
C SER A 34 1.42 9.41 7.16
N GLY A 35 2.36 9.90 7.98
CA GLY A 35 2.04 10.61 9.22
C GLY A 35 1.36 9.73 10.28
N GLY A 36 1.50 8.40 10.16
CA GLY A 36 0.87 7.43 11.05
C GLY A 36 -0.65 7.27 10.88
N LEU A 37 -1.26 7.91 9.88
CA LEU A 37 -2.69 7.82 9.64
C LEU A 37 -3.02 6.55 8.86
N THR A 38 -3.90 5.70 9.40
CA THR A 38 -4.27 4.40 8.81
C THR A 38 -4.67 4.51 7.33
N GLY A 39 -5.51 5.48 6.95
CA GLY A 39 -5.93 5.66 5.56
C GLY A 39 -4.80 6.06 4.61
N ARG A 40 -3.77 6.78 5.11
CA ARG A 40 -2.57 7.11 4.32
C ARG A 40 -1.63 5.93 4.23
N ILE A 41 -1.54 5.11 5.28
CA ILE A 41 -0.78 3.86 5.26
C ILE A 41 -1.35 2.93 4.19
N THR A 42 -2.66 2.71 4.16
CA THR A 42 -3.30 1.82 3.17
C THR A 42 -3.11 2.33 1.75
N THR A 43 -3.29 3.64 1.53
CA THR A 43 -3.08 4.26 0.20
C THR A 43 -1.63 4.10 -0.26
N LEU A 44 -0.66 4.42 0.60
CA LEU A 44 0.76 4.30 0.28
C LEU A 44 1.15 2.85 -0.07
N LEU A 45 0.64 1.87 0.69
CA LEU A 45 0.89 0.45 0.43
C LEU A 45 0.26 -0.02 -0.88
N ALA A 46 -0.96 0.42 -1.20
CA ALA A 46 -1.61 0.09 -2.46
C ALA A 46 -0.80 0.62 -3.67
N GLN A 47 -0.29 1.84 -3.57
CA GLN A 47 0.57 2.42 -4.61
C GLN A 47 1.90 1.70 -4.76
N ALA A 48 2.55 1.39 -3.65
CA ALA A 48 3.80 0.63 -3.66
C ALA A 48 3.59 -0.77 -4.27
N ALA A 49 2.44 -1.40 -4.02
CA ALA A 49 2.08 -2.68 -4.62
C ALA A 49 1.82 -2.60 -6.12
N GLU A 50 1.15 -1.53 -6.57
CA GLU A 50 0.92 -1.29 -7.99
C GLU A 50 2.25 -1.09 -8.73
N LEU A 51 3.19 -0.33 -8.14
CA LEU A 51 4.55 -0.19 -8.68
C LEU A 51 5.26 -1.54 -8.74
N ALA A 52 5.17 -2.35 -7.67
CA ALA A 52 5.75 -3.68 -7.63
C ALA A 52 5.19 -4.57 -8.74
N PHE A 53 3.87 -4.58 -8.93
CA PHE A 53 3.20 -5.37 -9.96
C PHE A 53 3.62 -4.94 -11.37
N ARG A 54 3.63 -3.63 -11.65
CA ARG A 54 4.07 -3.07 -12.96
C ARG A 54 5.52 -3.46 -13.28
N GLU A 55 6.36 -3.58 -12.27
CA GLU A 55 7.78 -3.91 -12.39
C GLU A 55 8.07 -5.41 -12.25
N LYS A 56 7.04 -6.25 -12.08
CA LYS A 56 7.15 -7.70 -11.83
C LYS A 56 8.00 -8.02 -10.60
N ILE A 57 7.99 -7.12 -9.61
CA ILE A 57 8.61 -7.31 -8.30
C ILE A 57 7.58 -7.97 -7.39
N GLU A 58 7.95 -9.10 -6.79
CA GLU A 58 7.03 -9.93 -6.00
C GLU A 58 6.89 -9.48 -4.54
N SER A 59 7.43 -8.32 -4.16
CA SER A 59 7.36 -7.76 -2.80
C SER A 59 7.49 -6.23 -2.79
N ILE A 60 6.98 -5.57 -1.74
CA ILE A 60 7.19 -4.13 -1.53
C ILE A 60 8.53 -3.92 -0.82
N SER A 61 9.46 -3.27 -1.52
CA SER A 61 10.74 -2.83 -0.97
C SER A 61 10.66 -1.40 -0.41
N LEU A 62 11.70 -1.00 0.33
CA LEU A 62 11.83 0.37 0.83
C LEU A 62 11.81 1.39 -0.32
N GLU A 63 12.49 1.08 -1.42
CA GLU A 63 12.56 1.91 -2.62
C GLU A 63 11.18 2.12 -3.26
N LEU A 64 10.37 1.06 -3.35
CA LEU A 64 9.00 1.17 -3.86
C LEU A 64 8.12 2.05 -2.97
N LEU A 65 8.34 1.99 -1.65
CA LEU A 65 7.65 2.85 -0.69
C LEU A 65 8.05 4.33 -0.84
N GLU A 66 9.34 4.61 -1.03
CA GLU A 66 9.86 5.95 -1.27
C GLU A 66 9.34 6.54 -2.59
N ARG A 67 9.28 5.71 -3.63
CA ARG A 67 8.73 6.10 -4.93
C ARG A 67 7.23 6.37 -4.88
N ALA A 68 6.48 5.53 -4.16
CA ALA A 68 5.05 5.75 -3.93
C ALA A 68 4.79 7.06 -3.17
N ALA A 69 5.60 7.36 -2.14
CA ALA A 69 5.51 8.61 -1.39
C ALA A 69 5.87 9.83 -2.26
N GLY A 70 6.91 9.73 -3.09
CA GLY A 70 7.35 10.79 -4.01
C GLY A 70 6.37 11.08 -5.14
N ALA A 71 5.53 10.10 -5.52
CA ALA A 71 4.50 10.28 -6.55
C ALA A 71 3.36 11.21 -6.11
N GLY A 72 3.15 11.43 -4.81
CA GLY A 72 2.24 12.46 -4.28
C GLY A 72 0.74 12.24 -4.54
N VAL A 73 0.32 11.09 -5.08
CA VAL A 73 -1.07 10.89 -5.51
C VAL A 73 -1.86 10.14 -4.44
N PHE A 74 -2.38 10.81 -3.42
CA PHE A 74 -3.46 10.23 -2.60
C PHE A 74 -4.79 10.24 -3.37
N LYS A 75 -4.85 9.61 -4.55
CA LYS A 75 -6.13 9.26 -5.18
C LYS A 75 -6.53 7.90 -4.61
N LEU A 76 -7.49 7.91 -3.70
CA LEU A 76 -8.32 6.72 -3.51
C LEU A 76 -8.93 6.37 -4.88
N PRO A 77 -8.91 5.10 -5.30
CA PRO A 77 -9.83 4.67 -6.34
C PRO A 77 -11.22 4.99 -5.81
N VAL A 78 -11.94 5.85 -6.51
CA VAL A 78 -13.37 6.02 -6.27
C VAL A 78 -13.95 4.66 -6.61
N GLU A 79 -14.50 3.96 -5.62
CA GLU A 79 -15.33 2.79 -5.91
C GLU A 79 -16.50 3.33 -6.73
N GLU A 80 -16.48 3.09 -8.04
CA GLU A 80 -17.65 3.28 -8.89
C GLU A 80 -18.67 2.22 -8.45
N GLU A 81 -19.55 2.61 -7.53
CA GLU A 81 -20.78 1.89 -7.25
C GLU A 81 -21.48 1.62 -8.61
N PRO A 82 -21.75 0.35 -8.96
CA PRO A 82 -22.50 0.07 -10.18
C PRO A 82 -23.87 0.73 -10.06
N ASP A 83 -24.15 1.64 -10.98
CA ASP A 83 -25.43 2.33 -11.10
C ASP A 83 -26.54 1.27 -11.29
N GLU A 84 -27.26 0.94 -10.21
CA GLU A 84 -28.50 0.16 -10.25
C GLU A 84 -29.59 1.01 -10.94
N ALA A 85 -29.45 1.22 -12.24
CA ALA A 85 -30.45 1.94 -13.04
C ALA A 85 -30.42 1.55 -14.53
N ASN A 86 -30.61 0.26 -14.85
CA ASN A 86 -31.46 -0.26 -15.93
C ASN A 86 -31.04 -1.67 -16.37
N ALA A 87 -31.82 -2.67 -15.98
CA ALA A 87 -32.34 -3.72 -16.87
C ALA A 87 -33.48 -4.48 -16.17
#